data_AF-A0A970RNT5-F1
#
_entry.id   AF-A0A970RNT5-F1
#
_cell.length_a   1.000
_cell.length_b   1.000
_cell.length_c   1.000
_cell.angle_alpha   90.00
_cell.angle_beta   90.00
_cell.angle_gamma   90.00
#
_symmetry.space_group_name_H-M   'P 1'
#
loop_
_entity.id
_entity.type
_entity.pdbx_description
1 polymer ?
#
loop_
_entity_poly.entity_id
_entity_poly.type
_entity_poly.pdbx_seq_one_letter_code
_entity_poly.pdbx_strand_id
1 'polypeptide(L)'
;MKKIRLLSVFLVLVMSLSVLTSCDQFQSIVDMVDSAKKDAALSGDDYIAYRNPKRDEVLKKFIGTKVDKTKAELLLENIELTYYEVEGEPGKYEIVVENANKSHLYNGVIDIEGAAEKFHVNVKMLPSEWSSYFTLKLNEDPDAYMYYINGDMYEWKEEPSVKYEYYFDYQGLGDYEDYVVIDTPVISEIVVDAFAEYLYELDSIYNYDGDFTYYLITMDSFEKGEKIFKHTLEVDMEKGEVRISTEEDGSTTERTLTF
;
A
#
# COMPACT_ATOMS: atom_id res chain seq x y z
N MET A 1 -39.85 -9.25 52.14
CA MET A 1 -39.11 -10.12 53.09
C MET A 1 -38.67 -11.39 52.37
N LYS A 2 -37.45 -11.88 52.67
CA LYS A 2 -36.73 -13.10 52.16
C LYS A 2 -36.10 -12.91 50.76
N LYS A 3 -34.79 -12.74 50.51
CA LYS A 3 -33.46 -13.26 50.99
C LYS A 3 -33.13 -14.72 50.58
N ILE A 4 -31.91 -14.87 50.01
CA ILE A 4 -30.92 -16.00 50.12
C ILE A 4 -31.09 -17.16 49.08
N ARG A 5 -30.09 -17.79 48.42
CA ARG A 5 -28.59 -17.86 48.41
C ARG A 5 -28.10 -18.62 47.13
N LEU A 6 -26.89 -18.37 46.60
CA LEU A 6 -25.64 -19.21 46.62
C LEU A 6 -25.83 -20.72 46.30
N LEU A 7 -24.96 -21.50 45.65
CA LEU A 7 -23.67 -21.38 44.93
C LEU A 7 -23.28 -22.85 44.59
N SER A 8 -22.67 -23.10 43.42
CA SER A 8 -21.80 -24.27 43.10
C SER A 8 -22.47 -25.68 43.09
N VAL A 9 -22.06 -26.70 42.34
CA VAL A 9 -20.75 -27.28 41.94
C VAL A 9 -21.11 -28.27 40.79
N PHE A 10 -20.42 -28.42 39.66
CA PHE A 10 -19.27 -29.29 39.39
C PHE A 10 -19.10 -29.20 37.85
N LEU A 11 -18.01 -28.64 37.29
CA LEU A 11 -16.76 -29.36 36.97
C LEU A 11 -17.07 -30.76 36.38
N VAL A 12 -16.62 -31.23 35.21
CA VAL A 12 -15.67 -30.84 34.17
C VAL A 12 -15.39 -32.17 33.43
N LEU A 13 -14.95 -32.10 32.17
CA LEU A 13 -14.32 -33.22 31.42
C LEU A 13 -15.33 -34.32 31.00
N VAL A 14 -15.41 -34.79 29.76
CA VAL A 14 -14.35 -35.07 28.79
C VAL A 14 -14.95 -35.08 27.37
N MET A 15 -14.35 -34.29 26.51
CA MET A 15 -13.93 -34.55 25.12
C MET A 15 -14.77 -35.48 24.22
N SER A 16 -15.16 -34.96 23.05
CA SER A 16 -14.60 -35.33 21.74
C SER A 16 -15.41 -34.61 20.63
N LEU A 17 -14.85 -33.59 20.00
CA LEU A 17 -14.16 -33.67 18.71
C LEU A 17 -15.05 -34.16 17.55
N SER A 18 -15.61 -33.20 16.80
CA SER A 18 -15.78 -33.18 15.32
C SER A 18 -16.66 -31.97 14.97
N VAL A 19 -16.08 -30.81 14.66
CA VAL A 19 -15.71 -30.38 13.30
C VAL A 19 -16.95 -30.29 12.40
N LEU A 20 -17.52 -29.09 12.29
CA LEU A 20 -17.55 -28.31 11.04
C LEU A 20 -18.29 -26.97 11.25
N THR A 21 -17.46 -25.93 11.42
CA THR A 21 -17.57 -24.62 10.74
C THR A 21 -18.89 -23.88 10.86
N SER A 22 -19.09 -23.28 12.04
CA SER A 22 -19.98 -22.13 12.22
C SER A 22 -19.44 -20.92 11.45
N CYS A 23 -20.18 -20.51 10.43
CA CYS A 23 -20.64 -19.16 10.05
C CYS A 23 -19.85 -17.87 10.36
N ASP A 24 -18.68 -17.87 11.00
CA ASP A 24 -18.03 -16.63 11.43
C ASP A 24 -16.98 -16.12 10.43
N GLN A 25 -16.71 -16.85 9.35
CA GLN A 25 -15.72 -16.46 8.33
C GLN A 25 -16.27 -15.61 7.17
N PHE A 26 -17.60 -15.47 7.05
CA PHE A 26 -18.21 -14.61 6.03
C PHE A 26 -18.53 -13.19 6.53
N GLN A 27 -18.55 -12.99 7.86
CA GLN A 27 -18.80 -11.67 8.44
C GLN A 27 -17.59 -10.73 8.27
N SER A 28 -16.36 -11.26 8.20
CA SER A 28 -15.14 -10.43 8.10
C SER A 28 -14.86 -9.89 6.69
N ILE A 29 -15.40 -10.51 5.63
CA ILE A 29 -15.22 -10.00 4.25
C ILE A 29 -16.19 -8.83 4.00
N VAL A 30 -17.39 -8.87 4.57
CA VAL A 30 -18.36 -7.76 4.50
C VAL A 30 -17.90 -6.58 5.37
N ASP A 31 -17.28 -6.84 6.52
CA ASP A 31 -16.71 -5.79 7.38
C ASP A 31 -15.45 -5.11 6.77
N MET A 32 -14.70 -5.80 5.90
CA MET A 32 -13.61 -5.18 5.12
C MET A 32 -14.15 -4.17 4.10
N VAL A 33 -15.26 -4.48 3.43
CA VAL A 33 -15.93 -3.58 2.47
C VAL A 33 -16.56 -2.37 3.18
N ASP A 34 -17.05 -2.52 4.41
CA ASP A 34 -17.65 -1.41 5.16
C ASP A 34 -16.63 -0.46 5.84
N SER A 35 -15.36 -0.87 5.97
CA SER A 35 -14.30 0.02 6.45
C SER A 35 -13.84 1.02 5.38
N ALA A 36 -13.93 0.65 4.10
CA ALA A 36 -13.69 1.54 2.95
C ALA A 36 -14.78 2.64 2.83
N LYS A 37 -16.02 2.35 3.26
CA LYS A 37 -17.16 3.28 3.19
C LYS A 37 -17.16 4.37 4.28
N LYS A 38 -16.21 4.36 5.22
CA LYS A 38 -16.15 5.31 6.35
C LYS A 38 -15.10 6.41 6.19
N ASP A 39 -14.32 6.38 5.11
CA ASP A 39 -13.52 7.54 4.71
C ASP A 39 -14.44 8.51 3.95
N ALA A 40 -14.44 9.79 4.34
CA ALA A 40 -15.33 10.78 3.74
C ALA A 40 -15.04 11.01 2.24
N ALA A 41 -13.85 10.63 1.77
CA ALA A 41 -13.44 10.72 0.38
C ALA A 41 -13.89 9.53 -0.50
N LEU A 42 -14.32 8.41 0.09
CA LEU A 42 -14.64 7.18 -0.64
C LEU A 42 -16.15 6.90 -0.61
N SER A 43 -16.76 6.72 -1.77
CA SER A 43 -18.20 6.47 -1.89
C SER A 43 -18.63 5.67 -3.13
N GLY A 44 -17.69 5.13 -3.91
CA GLY A 44 -17.99 4.42 -5.15
C GLY A 44 -18.44 2.97 -4.97
N ASP A 45 -19.00 2.40 -6.02
CA ASP A 45 -19.51 1.01 -6.05
C ASP A 45 -18.45 0.00 -6.54
N ASP A 46 -17.45 0.48 -7.29
CA ASP A 46 -16.33 -0.31 -7.80
C ASP A 46 -15.02 0.01 -7.07
N TYR A 47 -14.09 -0.93 -7.07
CA TYR A 47 -12.82 -0.82 -6.35
C TYR A 47 -11.67 -1.39 -7.17
N ILE A 48 -10.52 -0.72 -7.11
CA ILE A 48 -9.24 -1.34 -7.43
C ILE A 48 -9.00 -2.48 -6.42
N ALA A 49 -8.61 -3.66 -6.93
CA ALA A 49 -8.33 -4.81 -6.09
C ALA A 49 -6.97 -4.63 -5.38
N TYR A 50 -7.00 -4.40 -4.07
CA TYR A 50 -5.80 -4.38 -3.24
C TYR A 50 -5.57 -5.78 -2.64
N ARG A 51 -4.35 -6.30 -2.78
CA ARG A 51 -3.93 -7.64 -2.34
C ARG A 51 -3.37 -7.64 -0.93
N ASN A 52 -2.78 -6.55 -0.48
CA ASN A 52 -2.16 -6.43 0.83
C ASN A 52 -3.25 -6.22 1.92
N PRO A 53 -3.45 -7.19 2.84
CA PRO A 53 -4.48 -7.12 3.86
C PRO A 53 -4.19 -6.10 4.98
N LYS A 54 -2.94 -5.66 5.13
CA LYS A 54 -2.49 -4.69 6.14
C LYS A 54 -2.59 -3.25 5.68
N ARG A 55 -2.76 -3.03 4.38
CA ARG A 55 -2.83 -1.70 3.75
C ARG A 55 -3.76 -0.74 4.47
N ASP A 56 -5.01 -1.13 4.72
CA ASP A 56 -6.00 -0.24 5.36
C ASP A 56 -5.63 0.14 6.81
N GLU A 57 -4.84 -0.68 7.52
CA GLU A 57 -4.31 -0.34 8.84
C GLU A 57 -3.17 0.69 8.73
N VAL A 58 -2.23 0.44 7.82
CA VAL A 58 -1.06 1.29 7.58
C VAL A 58 -1.49 2.66 7.08
N LEU A 59 -2.48 2.73 6.18
CA LEU A 59 -3.01 4.00 5.70
C LEU A 59 -3.45 4.93 6.84
N LYS A 60 -4.08 4.41 7.89
CA LYS A 60 -4.50 5.23 9.04
C LYS A 60 -3.34 5.81 9.83
N LYS A 61 -2.19 5.13 9.83
CA LYS A 61 -0.97 5.55 10.54
C LYS A 61 -0.12 6.48 9.67
N PHE A 62 -0.13 6.27 8.36
CA PHE A 62 0.80 6.85 7.41
C PHE A 62 0.31 8.08 6.63
N ILE A 63 -0.99 8.33 6.59
CA ILE A 63 -1.51 9.54 5.95
C ILE A 63 -0.94 10.78 6.64
N GLY A 64 -0.26 11.63 5.86
CA GLY A 64 0.28 12.90 6.32
C GLY A 64 -0.80 13.99 6.40
N THR A 65 -0.39 15.23 6.14
CA THR A 65 -1.33 16.35 6.22
C THR A 65 -2.24 16.35 5.00
N LYS A 66 -3.56 16.39 5.25
CA LYS A 66 -4.55 16.63 4.20
C LYS A 66 -4.33 18.00 3.60
N VAL A 67 -4.17 18.04 2.27
CA VAL A 67 -4.01 19.28 1.50
C VAL A 67 -5.32 20.07 1.54
N ASP A 68 -5.21 21.40 1.60
CA ASP A 68 -6.39 22.26 1.55
C ASP A 68 -7.14 22.12 0.22
N LYS A 69 -8.45 22.34 0.25
CA LYS A 69 -9.32 22.06 -0.89
C LYS A 69 -8.90 22.78 -2.18
N THR A 70 -8.49 24.05 -2.10
CA THR A 70 -8.12 24.82 -3.29
C THR A 70 -6.83 24.32 -3.93
N LYS A 71 -5.82 23.97 -3.13
CA LYS A 71 -4.61 23.32 -3.65
C LYS A 71 -4.93 21.92 -4.16
N ALA A 72 -5.76 21.15 -3.47
CA ALA A 72 -6.16 19.81 -3.90
C ALA A 72 -6.83 19.81 -5.28
N GLU A 73 -7.77 20.74 -5.55
CA GLU A 73 -8.43 20.88 -6.86
C GLU A 73 -7.43 21.01 -8.01
N LEU A 74 -6.37 21.81 -7.84
CA LEU A 74 -5.30 21.96 -8.85
C LEU A 74 -4.44 20.70 -9.00
N LEU A 75 -4.21 19.98 -7.90
CA LEU A 75 -3.38 18.77 -7.93
C LEU A 75 -4.11 17.60 -8.61
N LEU A 76 -5.43 17.50 -8.42
CA LEU A 76 -6.27 16.46 -9.03
C LEU A 76 -6.28 16.51 -10.57
N GLU A 77 -5.97 17.67 -11.17
CA GLU A 77 -5.79 17.81 -12.63
C GLU A 77 -4.62 16.96 -13.18
N ASN A 78 -3.72 16.47 -12.31
CA ASN A 78 -2.60 15.60 -12.69
C ASN A 78 -2.92 14.10 -12.54
N ILE A 79 -4.18 13.75 -12.31
CA ILE A 79 -4.63 12.35 -12.36
C ILE A 79 -5.10 12.06 -13.78
N GLU A 80 -4.46 11.08 -14.42
CA GLU A 80 -4.68 10.73 -15.82
C GLU A 80 -5.23 9.30 -15.94
N LEU A 81 -6.07 9.07 -16.94
CA LEU A 81 -6.62 7.75 -17.26
C LEU A 81 -6.19 7.32 -18.66
N THR A 82 -5.65 6.11 -18.76
CA THR A 82 -5.36 5.46 -20.04
C THR A 82 -6.14 4.15 -20.16
N TYR A 83 -6.65 3.86 -21.35
CA TYR A 83 -7.51 2.71 -21.62
C TYR A 83 -6.80 1.73 -22.56
N TYR A 84 -6.78 0.45 -22.20
CA TYR A 84 -6.24 -0.64 -23.01
C TYR A 84 -7.29 -1.71 -23.19
N GLU A 85 -7.65 -2.05 -24.42
CA GLU A 85 -8.58 -3.16 -24.68
C GLU A 85 -7.92 -4.49 -24.25
N VAL A 86 -8.65 -5.30 -23.49
CA VAL A 86 -8.17 -6.59 -23.00
C VAL A 86 -8.15 -7.60 -24.16
N GLU A 87 -6.98 -8.18 -24.42
CA GLU A 87 -6.82 -9.15 -25.51
C GLU A 87 -7.80 -10.31 -25.38
N GLY A 88 -8.58 -10.55 -26.45
CA GLY A 88 -9.54 -11.66 -26.50
C GLY A 88 -10.86 -11.42 -25.76
N GLU A 89 -11.05 -10.26 -25.11
CA GLU A 89 -12.31 -9.89 -24.44
C GLU A 89 -12.87 -8.56 -25.01
N PRO A 90 -13.56 -8.60 -26.17
CA PRO A 90 -14.06 -7.38 -26.83
C PRO A 90 -14.97 -6.54 -25.92
N GLY A 91 -14.71 -5.24 -25.89
CA GLY A 91 -15.45 -4.27 -25.06
C GLY A 91 -15.07 -4.31 -23.56
N LYS A 92 -14.06 -5.08 -23.17
CA LYS A 92 -13.46 -5.04 -21.84
C LYS A 92 -12.16 -4.26 -21.91
N TYR A 93 -12.00 -3.29 -21.02
CA TYR A 93 -10.85 -2.39 -21.00
C TYR A 93 -10.19 -2.41 -19.64
N GLU A 94 -8.86 -2.57 -19.65
CA GLU A 94 -8.00 -2.24 -18.53
C GLU A 94 -7.75 -0.73 -18.52
N ILE A 95 -8.14 -0.10 -17.42
CA ILE A 95 -8.06 1.34 -17.23
C ILE A 95 -6.96 1.58 -16.21
N VAL A 96 -5.93 2.29 -16.64
CA VAL A 96 -4.78 2.67 -15.84
C VAL A 96 -5.00 4.09 -15.35
N VAL A 97 -4.99 4.27 -14.03
CA VAL A 97 -5.04 5.57 -13.34
C VAL A 97 -3.63 5.91 -12.91
N GLU A 98 -3.13 7.04 -13.38
CA GLU A 98 -1.79 7.54 -13.07
C GLU A 98 -1.88 8.80 -12.23
N ASN A 99 -1.05 8.89 -11.19
CA ASN A 99 -0.86 10.12 -10.44
C ASN A 99 0.47 10.76 -10.84
N ALA A 100 0.43 11.69 -11.79
CA ALA A 100 1.61 12.41 -12.26
C ALA A 100 2.14 13.45 -11.26
N ASN A 101 1.48 13.60 -10.10
CA ASN A 101 2.01 14.44 -9.04
C ASN A 101 3.24 13.80 -8.40
N LYS A 102 4.31 14.58 -8.20
CA LYS A 102 5.58 14.08 -7.66
C LYS A 102 5.66 14.02 -6.14
N SER A 103 4.68 14.55 -5.40
CA SER A 103 4.83 14.75 -3.95
C SER A 103 3.56 14.53 -3.12
N HIS A 104 2.46 14.09 -3.74
CA HIS A 104 1.20 13.94 -3.05
C HIS A 104 0.51 12.63 -3.45
N LEU A 105 -0.18 12.04 -2.49
CA LEU A 105 -1.01 10.85 -2.68
C LEU A 105 -2.45 11.27 -2.98
N TYR A 106 -3.11 10.54 -3.87
CA TYR A 106 -4.52 10.75 -4.22
C TYR A 106 -5.43 9.71 -3.55
N ASN A 107 -6.47 10.16 -2.84
CA ASN A 107 -7.49 9.28 -2.27
C ASN A 107 -8.89 9.83 -2.58
N GLY A 108 -9.69 9.06 -3.32
CA GLY A 108 -10.97 9.56 -3.80
C GLY A 108 -11.72 8.60 -4.71
N VAL A 109 -12.62 9.18 -5.50
CA VAL A 109 -13.48 8.50 -6.47
C VAL A 109 -13.24 9.08 -7.86
N ILE A 110 -13.16 8.18 -8.84
CA ILE A 110 -13.18 8.51 -10.25
C ILE A 110 -14.52 8.08 -10.82
N ASP A 111 -15.30 9.07 -11.25
CA ASP A 111 -16.56 8.85 -11.94
C ASP A 111 -16.27 8.74 -13.44
N ILE A 112 -16.69 7.65 -14.09
CA ILE A 112 -16.59 7.45 -15.54
C ILE A 112 -18.00 7.39 -16.10
N GLU A 113 -18.37 8.37 -16.92
CA GLU A 113 -19.73 8.59 -17.42
C GLU A 113 -19.80 8.45 -18.94
N GLY A 114 -20.62 7.49 -19.41
CA GLY A 114 -21.01 7.36 -20.81
C GLY A 114 -22.47 7.76 -21.02
N ALA A 115 -23.01 7.56 -22.22
CA ALA A 115 -24.38 7.98 -22.52
C ALA A 115 -25.46 7.21 -21.74
N ALA A 116 -25.21 5.92 -21.44
CA ALA A 116 -26.19 5.02 -20.82
C ALA A 116 -25.72 4.40 -19.50
N GLU A 117 -24.47 4.65 -19.08
CA GLU A 117 -23.88 4.03 -17.89
C GLU A 117 -22.94 4.98 -17.16
N LYS A 118 -22.77 4.71 -15.87
CA LYS A 118 -21.90 5.45 -14.97
C LYS A 118 -21.20 4.47 -14.05
N PHE A 119 -19.90 4.60 -13.94
CA PHE A 119 -19.06 3.86 -13.01
C PHE A 119 -18.53 4.81 -11.94
N HIS A 120 -18.40 4.29 -10.72
CA HIS A 120 -17.90 5.04 -9.57
C HIS A 120 -16.77 4.23 -8.94
N VAL A 121 -15.53 4.56 -9.30
CA VAL A 121 -14.35 3.76 -8.95
C VAL A 121 -13.60 4.38 -7.79
N ASN A 122 -13.48 3.65 -6.68
CA ASN A 122 -12.69 4.10 -5.55
C ASN A 122 -11.20 3.88 -5.79
N VAL A 123 -10.42 4.96 -5.68
CA VAL A 123 -8.96 4.95 -5.71
C VAL A 123 -8.45 5.31 -4.32
N LYS A 124 -7.81 4.36 -3.66
CA LYS A 124 -7.34 4.52 -2.30
C LYS A 124 -5.85 4.84 -2.34
N MET A 125 -5.45 6.06 -2.01
CA MET A 125 -4.06 6.43 -1.74
C MET A 125 -3.09 6.04 -2.88
N LEU A 126 -3.39 6.46 -4.10
CA LEU A 126 -2.53 6.29 -5.27
C LEU A 126 -1.24 7.12 -5.08
N PRO A 127 -0.06 6.47 -4.97
CA PRO A 127 1.22 7.17 -4.77
C PRO A 127 1.60 8.08 -5.94
N SER A 128 2.50 9.01 -5.67
CA SER A 128 3.14 9.82 -6.70
C SER A 128 3.89 8.98 -7.73
N GLU A 129 3.81 9.39 -9.00
CA GLU A 129 4.51 8.75 -10.13
C GLU A 129 4.19 7.26 -10.28
N TRP A 130 3.01 6.84 -9.79
CA TRP A 130 2.56 5.46 -9.88
C TRP A 130 1.24 5.33 -10.62
N SER A 131 1.08 4.14 -11.18
CA SER A 131 -0.10 3.70 -11.91
C SER A 131 -0.80 2.59 -11.14
N SER A 132 -2.12 2.66 -11.00
CA SER A 132 -2.94 1.52 -10.59
C SER A 132 -3.99 1.23 -11.65
N TYR A 133 -4.40 -0.01 -11.78
CA TYR A 133 -5.33 -0.40 -12.83
C TYR A 133 -6.55 -1.13 -12.28
N PHE A 134 -7.63 -1.06 -13.05
CA PHE A 134 -8.84 -1.84 -12.85
C PHE A 134 -9.43 -2.16 -14.22
N THR A 135 -10.39 -3.08 -14.27
CA THR A 135 -10.97 -3.51 -15.54
C THR A 135 -12.47 -3.26 -15.55
N LEU A 136 -12.95 -2.61 -16.60
CA LEU A 136 -14.39 -2.38 -16.83
C LEU A 136 -14.83 -3.00 -18.15
N LYS A 137 -16.12 -3.31 -18.24
CA LYS A 137 -16.76 -3.64 -19.50
C LYS A 137 -17.55 -2.42 -19.96
N LEU A 138 -17.15 -1.84 -21.09
CA LEU A 138 -17.74 -0.65 -21.67
C LEU A 138 -18.65 -1.04 -22.84
N ASN A 139 -19.81 -0.40 -22.96
CA ASN A 139 -20.74 -0.65 -24.06
C ASN A 139 -20.45 0.22 -25.30
N GLU A 140 -19.58 1.22 -25.14
CA GLU A 140 -19.19 2.18 -26.18
C GLU A 140 -17.66 2.24 -26.31
N ASP A 141 -17.18 3.03 -27.27
CA ASP A 141 -15.76 3.36 -27.40
C ASP A 141 -15.29 4.16 -26.17
N PRO A 142 -14.10 3.89 -25.58
CA PRO A 142 -13.57 4.67 -24.46
C PRO A 142 -13.59 6.18 -24.68
N ASP A 143 -13.38 6.65 -25.91
CA ASP A 143 -13.40 8.07 -26.27
C ASP A 143 -14.79 8.72 -26.11
N ALA A 144 -15.85 7.91 -25.96
CA ALA A 144 -17.20 8.38 -25.69
C ALA A 144 -17.47 8.68 -24.20
N TYR A 145 -16.57 8.27 -23.30
CA TYR A 145 -16.73 8.47 -21.86
C TYR A 145 -16.02 9.74 -21.41
N MET A 146 -16.65 10.44 -20.47
CA MET A 146 -16.02 11.51 -19.71
C MET A 146 -15.64 10.98 -18.34
N TYR A 147 -14.50 11.40 -17.80
CA TYR A 147 -14.13 11.08 -16.42
C TYR A 147 -14.05 12.34 -15.55
N TYR A 148 -14.43 12.18 -14.29
CA TYR A 148 -14.42 13.24 -13.29
C TYR A 148 -13.74 12.71 -12.03
N ILE A 149 -12.78 13.47 -11.53
CA ILE A 149 -12.02 13.12 -10.34
C ILE A 149 -12.53 13.94 -9.17
N ASN A 150 -12.80 13.27 -8.06
CA ASN A 150 -13.15 13.92 -6.81
C ASN A 150 -12.47 13.19 -5.65
N GLY A 151 -11.83 13.94 -4.77
CA GLY A 151 -11.18 13.34 -3.62
C GLY A 151 -10.30 14.33 -2.89
N ASP A 152 -9.43 13.76 -2.09
CA ASP A 152 -8.48 14.46 -1.25
C ASP A 152 -7.06 14.17 -1.71
N MET A 153 -6.19 15.15 -1.53
CA MET A 153 -4.76 15.00 -1.68
C MET A 153 -4.10 15.01 -0.32
N TYR A 154 -3.10 14.16 -0.14
CA TYR A 154 -2.35 14.04 1.10
C TYR A 154 -0.87 14.20 0.81
N GLU A 155 -0.16 14.92 1.68
CA GLU A 155 1.29 14.93 1.69
C GLU A 155 1.81 13.62 2.30
N TRP A 156 2.99 13.18 1.88
CA TRP A 156 3.74 12.14 2.59
C TRP A 156 4.02 12.62 4.02
N LYS A 157 3.75 11.78 5.01
CA LYS A 157 3.80 12.19 6.42
C LYS A 157 5.21 12.54 6.89
N GLU A 158 6.17 11.69 6.54
CA GLU A 158 7.58 11.91 6.85
C GLU A 158 8.43 11.02 5.93
N GLU A 159 9.29 11.64 5.12
CA GLU A 159 10.38 10.91 4.45
C GLU A 159 11.61 10.95 5.36
N PRO A 160 12.51 9.94 5.28
CA PRO A 160 13.79 10.02 5.95
C PRO A 160 14.50 11.35 5.63
N SER A 161 14.87 12.11 6.66
CA SER A 161 15.45 13.48 6.51
C SER A 161 16.80 13.55 5.78
N VAL A 162 17.35 12.41 5.39
CA VAL A 162 18.58 12.28 4.61
C VAL A 162 18.24 12.30 3.12
N LYS A 163 19.12 12.85 2.28
CA LYS A 163 18.93 12.77 0.83
C LYS A 163 19.21 11.35 0.35
N TYR A 164 18.32 10.80 -0.47
CA TYR A 164 18.44 9.45 -1.02
C TYR A 164 17.88 9.36 -2.44
N GLU A 165 18.22 8.29 -3.15
CA GLU A 165 17.67 7.92 -4.44
C GLU A 165 17.28 6.43 -4.43
N TYR A 166 16.12 6.12 -5.03
CA TYR A 166 15.63 4.75 -5.22
C TYR A 166 16.02 4.24 -6.60
N TYR A 167 16.60 3.04 -6.65
CA TYR A 167 16.85 2.31 -7.88
C TYR A 167 16.14 0.96 -7.79
N PHE A 168 14.99 0.86 -8.44
CA PHE A 168 14.23 -0.38 -8.59
C PHE A 168 14.61 -1.09 -9.88
N ASP A 169 14.78 -2.40 -9.84
CA ASP A 169 14.83 -3.21 -11.06
C ASP A 169 13.42 -3.47 -11.59
N TYR A 170 12.80 -2.42 -12.11
CA TYR A 170 11.45 -2.47 -12.68
C TYR A 170 11.32 -3.44 -13.87
N GLN A 171 12.43 -3.91 -14.46
CA GLN A 171 12.41 -4.74 -15.67
C GLN A 171 12.80 -6.20 -15.45
N GLY A 172 13.03 -6.63 -14.20
CA GLY A 172 13.51 -7.99 -13.93
C GLY A 172 14.80 -8.31 -14.68
N LEU A 173 15.63 -7.28 -14.91
CA LEU A 173 16.89 -7.36 -15.62
C LEU A 173 18.01 -7.90 -14.73
N GLY A 174 17.72 -8.47 -13.56
CA GLY A 174 18.58 -9.40 -12.81
C GLY A 174 19.91 -8.84 -12.31
N ASP A 175 20.23 -7.58 -12.63
CA ASP A 175 21.52 -6.94 -12.38
C ASP A 175 21.46 -5.91 -11.24
N TYR A 176 20.26 -5.42 -10.92
CA TYR A 176 20.01 -4.47 -9.84
C TYR A 176 19.12 -5.13 -8.78
N GLU A 177 19.63 -5.25 -7.56
CA GLU A 177 18.78 -5.44 -6.39
C GLU A 177 18.10 -4.10 -6.06
N ASP A 178 17.00 -4.08 -5.30
CA ASP A 178 16.33 -2.82 -4.97
C ASP A 178 17.22 -1.97 -4.03
N TYR A 179 17.88 -0.96 -4.59
CA TYR A 179 18.86 -0.14 -3.89
C TYR A 179 18.24 1.14 -3.35
N VAL A 180 18.58 1.45 -2.09
CA VAL A 180 18.40 2.78 -1.51
C VAL A 180 19.78 3.41 -1.38
N VAL A 181 20.08 4.37 -2.27
CA VAL A 181 21.36 5.07 -2.31
C VAL A 181 21.27 6.33 -1.44
N ILE A 182 21.99 6.35 -0.33
CA ILE A 182 21.90 7.40 0.69
C ILE A 182 23.11 8.35 0.58
N ASP A 183 22.85 9.64 0.48
CA ASP A 183 23.86 10.72 0.36
C ASP A 183 24.44 11.08 1.75
N THR A 184 25.14 10.12 2.36
CA THR A 184 25.85 10.25 3.63
C THR A 184 27.16 9.44 3.58
N PRO A 185 28.24 9.90 4.24
CA PRO A 185 29.48 9.12 4.32
C PRO A 185 29.33 7.81 5.13
N VAL A 186 28.39 7.77 6.08
CA VAL A 186 28.12 6.59 6.92
C VAL A 186 26.62 6.50 7.19
N ILE A 187 26.05 5.33 7.01
CA ILE A 187 24.66 5.03 7.34
C ILE A 187 24.60 4.69 8.83
N SER A 188 23.88 5.50 9.60
CA SER A 188 23.71 5.28 11.05
C SER A 188 22.47 4.42 11.32
N GLU A 189 22.44 3.73 12.46
CA GLU A 189 21.26 2.93 12.87
C GLU A 189 19.95 3.72 12.90
N ILE A 190 19.99 5.02 13.24
CA ILE A 190 18.80 5.90 13.21
C ILE A 190 18.26 6.04 11.78
N VAL A 191 19.17 6.13 10.80
CA VAL A 191 18.79 6.20 9.37
C VAL A 191 18.25 4.84 8.92
N VAL A 192 18.86 3.74 9.34
CA VAL A 192 18.38 2.38 9.04
C VAL A 192 16.96 2.17 9.59
N ASP A 193 16.70 2.56 10.84
CA ASP A 193 15.37 2.49 11.46
C ASP A 193 14.33 3.33 10.70
N ALA A 194 14.70 4.56 10.34
CA ALA A 194 13.81 5.44 9.59
C ALA A 194 13.46 4.87 8.21
N PHE A 195 14.42 4.24 7.51
CA PHE A 195 14.14 3.56 6.25
C PHE A 195 13.33 2.29 6.42
N ALA A 196 13.54 1.51 7.48
CA ALA A 196 12.74 0.32 7.76
C ALA A 196 11.26 0.66 7.94
N GLU A 197 10.95 1.69 8.74
CA GLU A 197 9.57 2.19 8.90
C GLU A 197 9.02 2.74 7.58
N TYR A 198 9.77 3.64 6.93
CA TYR A 198 9.34 4.25 5.67
C TYR A 198 9.05 3.22 4.56
N LEU A 199 9.92 2.22 4.38
CA LEU A 199 9.76 1.18 3.35
C LEU A 199 8.57 0.25 3.63
N TYR A 200 8.37 -0.14 4.89
CA TYR A 200 7.18 -0.91 5.25
C TYR A 200 5.89 -0.17 4.92
N GLU A 201 5.87 1.14 5.20
CA GLU A 201 4.71 1.98 4.91
C GLU A 201 4.54 2.20 3.39
N LEU A 202 5.64 2.44 2.68
CA LEU A 202 5.68 2.56 1.22
C LEU A 202 5.09 1.32 0.55
N ASP A 203 5.62 0.13 0.84
CA ASP A 203 5.22 -1.15 0.24
C ASP A 203 3.76 -1.51 0.53
N SER A 204 3.28 -1.13 1.71
CA SER A 204 1.86 -1.24 2.06
C SER A 204 0.96 -0.47 1.10
N ILE A 205 1.37 0.75 0.72
CA ILE A 205 0.56 1.64 -0.12
C ILE A 205 0.60 1.20 -1.57
N TYR A 206 1.79 0.86 -2.08
CA TYR A 206 1.99 0.30 -3.42
C TYR A 206 1.33 -1.06 -3.59
N ASN A 207 0.82 -1.64 -2.50
CA ASN A 207 0.02 -2.86 -2.50
C ASN A 207 0.84 -4.05 -3.06
N TYR A 208 2.13 -4.05 -2.77
CA TYR A 208 2.97 -5.16 -3.13
C TYR A 208 2.58 -6.41 -2.33
N ASP A 209 2.62 -7.56 -3.00
CA ASP A 209 2.42 -8.88 -2.41
C ASP A 209 3.76 -9.57 -2.15
N GLY A 210 3.99 -9.98 -0.90
CA GLY A 210 5.16 -10.76 -0.51
C GLY A 210 6.22 -9.97 0.26
N ASP A 211 7.42 -10.54 0.28
CA ASP A 211 8.57 -10.03 1.04
C ASP A 211 9.51 -9.26 0.10
N PHE A 212 9.92 -8.06 0.51
CA PHE A 212 10.80 -7.18 -0.27
C PHE A 212 12.16 -7.05 0.39
N THR A 213 13.23 -7.07 -0.39
CA THR A 213 14.60 -6.92 0.14
C THR A 213 15.23 -5.67 -0.43
N TYR A 214 15.56 -4.73 0.46
CA TYR A 214 16.21 -3.48 0.14
C TYR A 214 17.65 -3.47 0.63
N TYR A 215 18.53 -2.94 -0.21
CA TYR A 215 19.95 -2.83 0.09
C TYR A 215 20.31 -1.36 0.27
N LEU A 216 20.77 -1.02 1.47
CA LEU A 216 21.15 0.35 1.82
C LEU A 216 22.64 0.54 1.52
N ILE A 217 22.94 1.48 0.63
CA ILE A 217 24.30 1.77 0.18
C ILE A 217 24.57 3.29 0.22
N THR A 218 25.81 3.67 0.50
CA THR A 218 26.20 5.09 0.41
C THR A 218 26.39 5.49 -1.05
N MET A 219 26.18 6.78 -1.36
CA MET A 219 26.47 7.32 -2.69
C MET A 219 27.92 7.07 -3.13
N ASP A 220 28.90 7.22 -2.23
CA ASP A 220 30.33 6.99 -2.54
C ASP A 220 30.62 5.53 -2.91
N SER A 221 30.04 4.56 -2.20
CA SER A 221 30.17 3.13 -2.56
C SER A 221 29.47 2.82 -3.89
N PHE A 222 28.29 3.39 -4.11
CA PHE A 222 27.52 3.20 -5.34
C PHE A 222 28.27 3.73 -6.58
N GLU A 223 28.80 4.96 -6.52
CA GLU A 223 29.56 5.58 -7.62
C GLU A 223 30.86 4.83 -7.95
N LYS A 224 31.46 4.15 -6.96
CA LYS A 224 32.65 3.30 -7.15
C LYS A 224 32.32 1.91 -7.71
N GLY A 225 31.04 1.56 -7.81
CA GLY A 225 30.59 0.21 -8.18
C GLY A 225 30.91 -0.84 -7.11
N GLU A 226 31.12 -0.42 -5.86
CA GLU A 226 31.37 -1.31 -4.73
C GLU A 226 30.02 -1.79 -4.19
N LYS A 227 29.64 -3.04 -4.49
CA LYS A 227 28.46 -3.70 -3.90
C LYS A 227 28.70 -4.12 -2.44
N ILE A 228 29.12 -3.17 -1.60
CA ILE A 228 29.33 -3.38 -0.17
C ILE A 228 28.06 -2.92 0.55
N PHE A 229 27.20 -3.87 0.89
CA PHE A 229 25.95 -3.60 1.59
C PHE A 229 26.18 -3.73 3.08
N LYS A 230 26.25 -2.59 3.76
CA LYS A 230 26.38 -2.63 5.22
C LYS A 230 25.07 -3.05 5.88
N HIS A 231 23.94 -2.68 5.29
CA HIS A 231 22.61 -2.94 5.84
C HIS A 231 21.68 -3.48 4.76
N THR A 232 20.99 -4.57 5.09
CA THR A 232 19.92 -5.18 4.30
C THR A 232 18.63 -5.12 5.11
N LEU A 233 17.56 -4.66 4.48
CA LEU A 233 16.22 -4.58 5.05
C LEU A 233 15.31 -5.55 4.31
N GLU A 234 14.75 -6.52 5.03
CA GLU A 234 13.74 -7.43 4.50
C GLU A 234 12.39 -7.07 5.11
N VAL A 235 11.48 -6.59 4.27
CA VAL A 235 10.13 -6.17 4.64
C VAL A 235 9.18 -7.35 4.47
N ASP A 236 8.56 -7.80 5.57
CA ASP A 236 7.55 -8.85 5.59
C ASP A 236 6.16 -8.23 5.82
N MET A 237 5.41 -8.11 4.73
CA MET A 237 4.09 -7.48 4.73
C MET A 237 3.03 -8.31 5.47
N GLU A 238 3.18 -9.64 5.52
CA GLU A 238 2.22 -10.52 6.19
C GLU A 238 2.33 -10.42 7.71
N LYS A 239 3.56 -10.41 8.22
CA LYS A 239 3.85 -10.32 9.65
C LYS A 239 3.83 -8.89 10.17
N GLY A 240 3.98 -7.90 9.29
CA GLY A 240 4.11 -6.50 9.71
C GLY A 240 5.46 -6.24 10.36
N GLU A 241 6.51 -6.81 9.77
CA GLU A 241 7.85 -6.80 10.34
C GLU A 241 8.89 -6.37 9.31
N VAL A 242 9.98 -5.76 9.79
CA VAL A 242 11.18 -5.54 8.98
C VAL A 242 12.36 -6.18 9.68
N ARG A 243 13.02 -7.13 9.02
CA ARG A 243 14.26 -7.72 9.47
C ARG A 243 15.44 -6.91 8.93
N ILE A 244 16.34 -6.54 9.82
CA ILE A 244 17.50 -5.71 9.56
C ILE A 244 18.74 -6.57 9.79
N SER A 245 19.52 -6.76 8.74
CA SER A 245 20.81 -7.45 8.78
C SER A 245 21.93 -6.43 8.58
N THR A 246 22.89 -6.41 9.49
CA THR A 246 24.04 -5.50 9.46
C THR A 246 25.34 -6.29 9.39
N GLU A 247 26.16 -6.02 8.38
CA GLU A 247 27.50 -6.62 8.21
C GLU A 247 28.59 -5.72 8.80
N GLU A 248 29.35 -6.23 9.77
CA GLU A 248 30.50 -5.54 10.37
C GLU A 248 31.67 -6.51 10.60
N ASP A 249 32.85 -6.17 10.08
CA ASP A 249 34.12 -6.87 10.30
C ASP A 249 34.08 -8.40 10.10
N GLY A 250 33.30 -8.85 9.10
CA GLY A 250 33.14 -10.27 8.77
C GLY A 250 32.15 -11.02 9.67
N SER A 251 31.35 -10.30 10.43
CA SER A 251 30.22 -10.82 11.21
C SER A 251 28.91 -10.17 10.78
N THR A 252 27.81 -10.92 10.90
CA THR A 252 26.45 -10.43 10.62
C THR A 252 25.67 -10.37 11.92
N THR A 253 25.01 -9.24 12.16
CA THR A 253 24.04 -9.06 13.24
C THR A 253 22.66 -8.89 12.66
N GLU A 254 21.63 -9.41 13.34
CA GLU A 254 20.24 -9.31 12.90
C GLU A 254 19.37 -8.74 14.02
N ARG A 255 18.38 -7.91 13.65
CA ARG A 255 17.30 -7.45 14.53
C ARG A 255 16.00 -7.28 13.75
N THR A 256 14.87 -7.27 14.45
CA THR A 256 13.54 -7.15 13.85
C THR A 256 12.79 -5.96 14.45
N LEU A 257 12.15 -5.17 13.58
CA LEU A 257 11.15 -4.18 13.94
C LEU A 257 9.75 -4.73 13.62
N THR A 258 8.74 -4.41 14.44
CA THR A 258 7.35 -4.86 14.28
C THR A 258 6.40 -3.66 14.38
N PHE A 259 5.39 -3.60 13.51
CA PHE A 259 4.52 -2.42 13.28
C PHE A 259 3.02 -2.67 13.50
#